data_AF-A0A0S3UCZ7-F1
#
_entry.id   AF-A0A0S3UCZ7-F1
#
_cell.length_a   1.000
_cell.length_b   1.000
_cell.length_c   1.000
_cell.angle_alpha   90.00
_cell.angle_beta   90.00
_cell.angle_gamma   90.00
#
_symmetry.space_group_name_H-M   'P 1'
#
loop_
_entity.id
_entity.type
_entity.pdbx_description
1 polymer ?
#
loop_
_entity_poly.entity_id
_entity_poly.type
_entity_poly.pdbx_seq_one_letter_code
_entity_poly.pdbx_strand_id
1 'polypeptide(L)' 'MNPSIELTLEQEFSLIEFTDQARRMSREQAQEFLIVQHRLILAQKTMYLMLLRQEWELEPNLTNR' A
#
# COMPACT_ATOMS: atom_id res chain seq x y z
N MET A 1 13.39 0.97 -18.82
CA MET A 1 13.91 0.43 -17.55
C MET A 1 12.94 0.83 -16.48
N ASN A 2 12.27 -0.13 -15.84
CA ASN A 2 11.50 0.15 -14.64
C ASN A 2 12.56 0.26 -13.54
N PRO A 3 12.93 1.46 -13.05
CA PRO A 3 13.85 1.51 -11.93
C PRO A 3 13.20 0.67 -10.84
N SER A 4 13.96 -0.28 -10.29
CA SER A 4 13.57 -0.97 -9.07
C SER A 4 13.07 0.11 -8.12
N ILE A 5 11.89 -0.06 -7.53
CA ILE A 5 11.44 0.82 -6.45
C ILE A 5 12.41 0.55 -5.31
N GLU A 6 13.50 1.31 -5.29
CA GLU A 6 14.51 1.25 -4.25
C GLU A 6 13.87 1.85 -3.00
N LEU A 7 13.91 1.08 -1.92
CA LEU A 7 13.47 1.57 -0.63
C LEU A 7 14.46 2.63 -0.15
N THR A 8 13.95 3.65 0.54
CA THR A 8 14.84 4.55 1.28
C THR A 8 15.44 3.80 2.47
N LEU A 9 16.56 4.30 3.02
CA LEU A 9 17.21 3.70 4.19
C LEU A 9 16.24 3.53 5.37
N GLU A 10 15.33 4.49 5.57
CA GLU A 10 14.32 4.46 6.62
C GLU A 10 13.27 3.37 6.37
N GLN A 11 12.90 3.14 5.11
CA GLN A 11 11.98 2.08 4.73
C GLN A 11 12.63 0.70 4.89
N GLU A 12 13.92 0.57 4.57
CA GLU A 12 14.69 -0.66 4.85
C GLU A 12 14.77 -0.93 6.35
N PHE A 13 15.06 0.08 7.16
CA PHE A 13 15.07 -0.04 8.62
C PHE A 13 13.70 -0.47 9.17
N SER A 14 12.62 0.16 8.69
CA SER A 14 11.26 -0.22 9.05
C SER A 14 10.93 -1.68 8.68
N LEU A 15 11.46 -2.17 7.54
CA LEU A 15 11.29 -3.55 7.11
C LEU A 15 12.03 -4.53 8.04
N ILE A 16 13.22 -4.16 8.52
CA ILE A 16 13.98 -4.96 9.49
C ILE A 16 13.20 -5.07 10.81
N GLU A 17 12.68 -3.96 11.33
CA GLU A 17 11.86 -3.95 12.55
C GLU A 17 10.61 -4.84 12.40
N PHE A 18 9.90 -4.68 11.28
CA PHE A 18 8.73 -5.51 10.99
C PHE A 18 9.10 -7.01 10.89
N THR A 19 10.26 -7.34 10.32
CA THR A 19 10.71 -8.74 10.20
C THR A 19 10.92 -9.38 11.57
N ASP A 20 11.52 -8.67 12.52
CA ASP A 20 11.69 -9.16 13.89
C ASP A 20 10.33 -9.35 14.58
N GLN A 21 9.38 -8.43 14.37
CA GLN A 21 8.02 -8.56 14.88
C GLN A 21 7.29 -9.77 14.28
N ALA A 22 7.33 -9.94 12.96
CA ALA A 22 6.67 -11.03 12.23
C ALA A 22 7.19 -12.41 12.67
N ARG A 23 8.50 -12.54 12.95
CA ARG A 23 9.10 -13.78 13.46
C ARG A 23 8.57 -14.19 14.84
N ARG A 24 8.06 -13.24 15.62
CA ARG A 24 7.53 -13.47 16.97
C ARG A 24 6.01 -13.68 16.98
N MET A 25 5.33 -13.52 15.84
CA MET A 25 3.88 -13.73 15.75
C MET A 25 3.54 -15.21 15.87
N SER A 26 2.44 -15.53 16.57
CA SER A 26 1.79 -16.83 16.42
C SER A 26 1.23 -16.97 15.01
N ARG A 27 0.87 -18.21 14.63
CA ARG A 27 0.25 -18.48 13.34
C ARG A 27 -1.05 -17.70 13.17
N GLU A 28 -1.87 -17.64 14.21
CA GLU A 28 -3.17 -16.95 14.21
C GLU A 28 -2.97 -15.44 14.08
N GLN A 29 -1.99 -14.88 14.80
CA GLN A 29 -1.64 -13.47 14.70
C GLN A 29 -1.14 -13.12 13.28
N ALA A 30 -0.29 -13.96 12.69
CA ALA A 30 0.20 -13.76 11.33
C ALA A 30 -0.94 -13.84 10.30
N GLN A 31 -1.89 -14.77 10.46
CA GLN A 31 -3.06 -14.89 9.58
C GLN A 31 -3.95 -13.64 9.64
N GLU A 32 -4.28 -13.18 10.84
CA GLU A 32 -5.08 -11.95 11.02
C GLU A 32 -4.34 -10.74 10.44
N PHE A 33 -3.03 -10.64 10.71
CA PHE A 33 -2.20 -9.57 10.17
C PHE A 33 -2.23 -9.55 8.63
N LEU A 34 -2.08 -10.71 7.97
CA LEU A 34 -2.10 -10.80 6.51
C LEU A 34 -3.45 -10.35 5.92
N ILE A 35 -4.57 -10.68 6.56
CA ILE A 35 -5.90 -10.25 6.11
C ILE A 35 -6.01 -8.72 6.20
N VAL A 36 -5.59 -8.14 7.31
CA VAL A 36 -5.59 -6.68 7.51
C VAL A 36 -4.68 -5.98 6.51
N GLN A 37 -3.45 -6.49 6.30
CA GLN A 37 -2.51 -5.92 5.33
C GLN A 37 -3.08 -5.95 3.91
N HIS A 38 -3.71 -7.06 3.51
CA HIS A 38 -4.30 -7.14 2.18
C HIS A 38 -5.42 -6.11 1.98
N ARG A 39 -6.25 -5.88 3.01
CA ARG A 39 -7.26 -4.80 2.97
C ARG A 39 -6.62 -3.42 2.78
N LEU A 40 -5.54 -3.14 3.50
CA LEU A 40 -4.81 -1.87 3.37
C LEU A 40 -4.19 -1.69 1.98
N ILE A 41 -3.62 -2.75 1.40
CA ILE A 41 -3.08 -2.73 0.03
C ILE A 41 -4.17 -2.38 -0.97
N LEU A 42 -5.36 -2.98 -0.86
CA LEU A 42 -6.49 -2.65 -1.74
C LEU A 42 -6.95 -1.20 -1.57
N ALA A 43 -7.04 -0.70 -0.34
CA ALA A 43 -7.41 0.68 -0.07
C ALA A 43 -6.40 1.68 -0.65
N GLN A 44 -5.10 1.44 -0.45
CA GLN A 44 -4.03 2.26 -1.02
C GLN A 44 -4.07 2.24 -2.55
N LYS A 45 -4.27 1.07 -3.16
CA LYS A 45 -4.41 0.96 -4.62
C LYS A 45 -5.57 1.81 -5.14
N THR A 46 -6.73 1.75 -4.51
CA THR A 46 -7.88 2.58 -4.89
C THR A 46 -7.55 4.06 -4.75
N MET A 47 -6.91 4.47 -3.64
CA MET A 47 -6.50 5.85 -3.41
C MET A 47 -5.53 6.36 -4.50
N TYR A 48 -4.50 5.59 -4.83
CA TYR A 48 -3.57 5.96 -5.90
C TYR A 48 -4.26 6.06 -7.27
N LEU A 49 -5.18 5.16 -7.58
CA LEU A 49 -5.96 5.23 -8.82
C LEU A 49 -6.86 6.48 -8.86
N MET A 50 -7.45 6.88 -7.73
CA MET A 50 -8.24 8.11 -7.65
C MET A 50 -7.37 9.35 -7.86
N LEU A 51 -6.20 9.42 -7.21
CA LEU A 51 -5.26 10.52 -7.42
C LEU A 51 -4.82 10.61 -8.88
N LEU A 52 -4.47 9.48 -9.52
CA LEU A 52 -4.10 9.46 -10.94
C LEU A 52 -5.24 9.92 -11.85
N ARG A 53 -6.48 9.52 -11.58
CA ARG A 53 -7.65 9.98 -12.35
C ARG A 53 -7.86 11.48 -12.24
N GLN A 54 -7.69 12.03 -11.05
CA GLN A 54 -7.79 13.47 -10.81
C GLN A 54 -6.69 14.22 -11.58
N GLU A 55 -5.43 13.80 -11.48
CA GLU A 55 -4.30 14.43 -12.17
C GLU A 55 -4.42 14.34 -13.70
N TRP A 56 -5.12 13.34 -14.22
CA TRP A 56 -5.33 13.15 -15.66
C TRP A 56 -6.67 13.72 -16.15
N GLU A 57 -7.42 14.44 -15.31
CA GLU A 57 -8.74 15.01 -15.63
C GLU A 57 -9.73 13.96 -16.17
N LEU A 58 -9.57 12.70 -15.76
CA LEU A 58 -10.42 11.58 -16.18
C LEU A 58 -11.69 11.45 -15.33
N GLU A 59 -11.85 12.32 -14.34
CA GLU A 59 -13.11 12.44 -13.62
C GLU A 59 -14.18 12.91 -14.63
N PRO A 60 -15.33 12.22 -14.74
CA PRO A 60 -16.38 12.64 -15.64
C PRO A 60 -16.78 14.07 -15.25
N ASN A 61 -16.66 15.02 -16.19
CA ASN A 61 -17.21 16.35 -16.04
C ASN A 61 -18.67 16.24 -15.59
N LEU A 62 -18.94 16.37 -14.29
CA LEU A 62 -20.28 16.49 -13.73
C LEU A 62 -20.87 17.90 -14.00
N THR A 63 -20.22 18.67 -14.88
CA THR A 63 -20.67 19.95 -15.42
C THR A 63 -21.41 19.71 -16.74
N ASN A 64 -22.66 19.24 -16.62
CA ASN A 64 -23.74 19.60 -17.53
C ASN A 64 -25.05 19.07 -16.96
N ARG A 65 -25.71 19.91 -16.15
CA ARG A 65 -27.13 19.83 -15.86
C ARG A 65 -27.73 21.20 -16.08
#